data_AF-W7PTH4-F1
#
_entry.id   AF-W7PTH4-F1
#
_cell.length_a   1.000
_cell.length_b   1.000
_cell.length_c   1.000
_cell.angle_alpha   90.00
_cell.angle_beta   90.00
_cell.angle_gamma   90.00
#
_symmetry.space_group_name_H-M   'P 1'
#
loop_
_entity.id
_entity.type
_entity.pdbx_description
1 polymer ?
#
loop_
_entity_poly.entity_id
_entity_poly.type
_entity_poly.pdbx_seq_one_letter_code
_entity_poly.pdbx_strand_id
1 'polypeptide(L)' 'MSTELDEEMAYQITRILFEHTDELIAVHPAANDTTVEFSVNSTPIAFHPGALRYYEEVGAEVADHQRAE' A
#
# COMPACT_ATOMS: atom_id res chain seq x y z
N MET A 1 7.78 -2.55 -9.24
CA MET A 1 8.17 -1.41 -8.37
C MET A 1 9.62 -1.62 -7.97
N SER A 2 10.44 -0.56 -7.90
CA SER A 2 11.89 -0.68 -7.62
C SER A 2 12.15 -1.22 -6.21
N THR A 3 13.07 -2.18 -6.05
CA THR A 3 13.56 -2.69 -4.75
C THR A 3 14.69 -1.82 -4.18
N GLU A 4 14.97 -0.67 -4.79
CA GLU A 4 15.99 0.27 -4.33
C GLU A 4 15.58 0.99 -3.04
N LEU A 5 14.29 1.01 -2.70
CA LEU A 5 13.81 1.52 -1.43
C LEU A 5 14.04 0.45 -0.34
N ASP A 6 14.54 0.88 0.81
CA ASP A 6 14.63 -0.01 1.97
C ASP A 6 13.24 -0.55 2.37
N GLU A 7 13.18 -1.84 2.75
CA GLU A 7 11.92 -2.50 3.10
C GLU A 7 11.20 -1.84 4.28
N GLU A 8 11.94 -1.44 5.30
CA GLU A 8 11.37 -0.78 6.48
C GLU A 8 10.85 0.61 6.11
N MET A 9 11.59 1.36 5.30
CA MET A 9 11.12 2.64 4.77
C MET A 9 9.83 2.49 3.97
N ALA A 10 9.76 1.50 3.07
CA ALA A 10 8.56 1.25 2.28
C ALA A 10 7.36 0.90 3.16
N TYR A 11 7.55 0.04 4.17
CA TYR A 11 6.50 -0.29 5.15
C TYR A 11 6.02 0.95 5.88
N GLN A 12 6.93 1.78 6.40
CA GLN A 12 6.57 2.97 7.15
C GLN A 12 5.78 3.97 6.30
N ILE A 13 6.19 4.18 5.05
CA ILE A 13 5.46 5.04 4.11
C ILE A 13 4.06 4.49 3.88
N THR A 14 3.92 3.20 3.54
CA THR A 14 2.61 2.59 3.30
C THR A 14 1.71 2.70 4.52
N ARG A 15 2.25 2.38 5.71
CA ARG A 15 1.51 2.46 6.97
C ARG A 15 1.00 3.88 7.25
N ILE A 16 1.86 4.89 7.16
CA ILE A 16 1.49 6.28 7.44
C ILE A 16 0.40 6.76 6.46
N LEU A 17 0.49 6.38 5.17
CA LEU A 17 -0.52 6.77 4.18
C LEU A 17 -1.94 6.28 4.55
N PHE A 18 -2.05 5.05 5.05
CA PHE A 18 -3.34 4.46 5.42
C PHE A 18 -3.81 4.85 6.83
N GLU A 19 -2.89 5.00 7.79
CA GLU A 19 -3.23 5.43 9.16
C GLU A 19 -3.64 6.91 9.24
N HIS A 20 -3.21 7.74 8.28
CA HIS A 20 -3.48 9.18 8.20
C HIS A 20 -4.21 9.59 6.91
N THR A 21 -5.03 8.70 6.35
CA THR A 21 -5.75 9.00 5.09
C THR A 21 -6.71 10.18 5.21
N ASP A 22 -7.25 10.44 6.40
CA ASP A 22 -8.12 11.59 6.68
C ASP A 22 -7.42 12.94 6.41
N GLU A 23 -6.12 13.03 6.70
CA GLU A 23 -5.30 14.20 6.38
C GLU A 23 -5.19 14.41 4.86
N LEU A 24 -5.09 13.34 4.08
CA LEU A 24 -5.07 13.40 2.60
C LEU A 24 -6.45 13.80 2.04
N ILE A 25 -7.53 13.27 2.62
CA ILE A 25 -8.92 13.61 2.24
C ILE A 25 -9.20 15.09 2.47
N ALA A 26 -8.67 15.67 3.56
CA ALA A 26 -8.81 17.10 3.85
C ALA A 26 -8.13 17.99 2.79
N VAL A 27 -7.08 17.49 2.12
CA VAL A 27 -6.40 18.18 1.03
C VAL A 27 -7.13 18.01 -0.30
N HIS A 28 -7.56 16.79 -0.64
CA HIS A 28 -8.26 16.53 -1.91
C HIS A 28 -9.21 15.31 -1.82
N PRO A 29 -10.47 15.42 -2.30
CA PRO A 29 -11.45 14.33 -2.23
C PRO A 29 -11.06 13.02 -2.94
N ALA A 30 -10.15 13.07 -3.92
CA ALA A 30 -9.66 11.85 -4.57
C ALA A 30 -8.98 10.86 -3.60
N ALA A 31 -8.51 11.32 -2.44
CA ALA A 31 -7.94 10.45 -1.42
C ALA A 31 -8.98 9.52 -0.76
N ASN A 32 -10.29 9.71 -0.99
CA ASN A 32 -11.31 8.74 -0.55
C ASN A 32 -11.09 7.34 -1.14
N ASP A 33 -10.42 7.25 -2.31
CA ASP A 33 -10.08 5.97 -2.93
C ASP A 33 -8.80 5.34 -2.33
N THR A 34 -8.14 6.00 -1.37
CA THR A 34 -6.96 5.46 -0.65
C THR A 34 -7.41 4.48 0.43
N THR A 35 -8.09 3.42 0.00
CA THR A 35 -8.45 2.28 0.86
C THR A 35 -7.53 1.11 0.56
N VAL A 36 -7.31 0.25 1.55
CA VAL A 36 -6.53 -0.98 1.37
C VAL A 36 -7.13 -1.85 0.27
N GLU A 37 -8.46 -2.05 0.30
CA GLU A 37 -9.20 -2.82 -0.70
C GLU A 37 -8.99 -2.26 -2.11
N PHE A 38 -9.19 -0.96 -2.31
CA PHE A 38 -9.03 -0.34 -3.62
C PHE A 38 -7.58 -0.41 -4.10
N SER A 39 -6.62 -0.17 -3.21
CA SER A 39 -5.19 -0.14 -3.55
C SER A 39 -4.69 -1.51 -4.00
N VAL A 40 -5.13 -2.58 -3.33
CA VAL A 40 -4.80 -3.96 -3.73
C VAL A 40 -5.51 -4.32 -5.04
N ASN A 41 -6.80 -4.04 -5.17
CA ASN A 41 -7.56 -4.42 -6.38
C ASN A 41 -7.15 -3.64 -7.64
N SER A 42 -6.60 -2.43 -7.48
CA SER A 42 -6.26 -1.54 -8.60
C SER A 42 -4.79 -1.64 -9.03
N THR A 43 -3.96 -2.44 -8.36
CA THR A 43 -2.53 -2.54 -8.64
C THR A 43 -2.21 -3.83 -9.42
N PRO A 44 -1.88 -3.79 -10.72
CA PRO A 44 -1.67 -4.98 -11.53
C PRO A 44 -0.24 -5.56 -11.47
N ILE A 45 0.62 -5.01 -10.61
CA ILE A 45 2.04 -5.36 -10.51
C ILE A 45 2.43 -5.72 -9.08
N ALA A 46 3.59 -6.36 -8.93
CA ALA A 46 4.14 -6.67 -7.62
C ALA A 46 4.34 -5.42 -6.75
N PHE A 47 3.94 -5.56 -5.49
CA PHE A 47 4.21 -4.61 -4.43
C PHE A 47 5.67 -4.69 -3.98
N HIS A 48 6.16 -3.58 -3.43
CA HIS A 48 7.40 -3.60 -2.66
C HIS A 48 7.26 -4.55 -1.45
N PRO A 49 8.29 -5.31 -1.04
CA PRO A 49 8.19 -6.21 0.12
C PRO A 49 7.68 -5.52 1.40
N GLY A 50 8.16 -4.31 1.68
CA GLY A 50 7.66 -3.51 2.81
C GLY A 50 6.17 -3.13 2.73
N ALA A 51 5.67 -2.79 1.54
CA ALA A 51 4.26 -2.48 1.34
C ALA A 51 3.40 -3.75 1.42
N LEU A 52 3.87 -4.85 0.84
CA LEU A 52 3.25 -6.17 0.94
C LEU A 52 3.08 -6.59 2.41
N ARG A 53 4.13 -6.42 3.23
CA ARG A 53 4.08 -6.68 4.67
C ARG A 53 2.94 -5.92 5.36
N TYR A 54 2.76 -4.64 5.05
CA TYR A 54 1.66 -3.85 5.62
C TYR A 54 0.29 -4.40 5.20
N TYR A 55 0.09 -4.68 3.91
CA TYR A 55 -1.17 -5.20 3.40
C TYR A 55 -1.54 -6.55 4.01
N GLU A 56 -0.57 -7.44 4.20
CA GLU A 56 -0.79 -8.73 4.86
C GLU A 56 -1.11 -8.56 6.36
N GLU A 57 -0.44 -7.64 7.05
CA GLU A 57 -0.68 -7.34 8.47
C GLU A 57 -2.12 -6.86 8.72
N VAL A 58 -2.66 -6.03 7.83
CA VAL A 58 -4.04 -5.55 7.91
C VAL A 58 -5.07 -6.53 7.30
N GLY A 59 -4.63 -7.71 6.89
CA GLY A 59 -5.49 -8.80 6.43
C GLY A 59 -6.03 -8.63 5.00
N ALA A 60 -5.33 -7.89 4.14
CA ALA A 60 -5.72 -7.71 2.75
C ALA A 60 -5.52 -8.99 1.91
N GLU A 61 -6.45 -9.26 0.99
CA GLU A 61 -6.32 -10.35 0.03
C GLU A 61 -5.42 -9.97 -1.14
N VAL A 62 -4.11 -10.21 -0.98
CA VAL A 62 -3.12 -9.93 -2.03
C VAL A 62 -3.02 -11.11 -3.00
N ALA A 63 -3.06 -10.84 -4.30
CA ALA A 63 -2.95 -11.85 -5.35
C ALA A 63 -1.49 -12.30 -5.57
N ASP A 64 -1.30 -13.51 -6.09
CA ASP A 64 0.05 -14.10 -6.25
C ASP A 64 0.96 -13.27 -7.16
N HIS A 65 0.43 -12.72 -8.25
CA HIS A 65 1.20 -11.85 -9.16
C HIS A 65 1.61 -10.51 -8.52
N GLN A 66 1.05 -10.17 -7.35
CA GLN A 66 1.37 -8.97 -6.60
C GLN A 66 2.47 -9.22 -5.55
N ARG A 67 2.86 -10.47 -5.34
CA ARG A 67 4.01 -10.85 -4.52
C ARG A 67 5.25 -10.81 -5.42
N ALA A 68 6.31 -10.11 -4.98
CA ALA A 68 7.57 -10.09 -5.72
C ALA A 68 8.25 -11.48 -5.66
N GLU A 69 8.92 -11.87 -6.74
CA GLU A 69 9.86 -13.01 -6.77
C GLU A 69 11.24 -12.63 -6.19
#